data_AF-A0A094WMH4-F1
#
_entry.id   AF-A0A094WMH4-F1
#
_cell.length_a   1.000
_cell.length_b   1.000
_cell.length_c   1.000
_cell.angle_alpha   90.00
_cell.angle_beta   90.00
_cell.angle_gamma   90.00
#
_symmetry.space_group_name_H-M   'P 1'
#
loop_
_entity.id
_entity.type
_entity.pdbx_description
1 polymer ?
#
loop_
_entity_poly.entity_id
_entity_poly.type
_entity_poly.pdbx_seq_one_letter_code
_entity_poly.pdbx_strand_id
1 'polypeptide(L)'
;MHQKKHSVNVIDFVRTGHQSVFVQISGYDAKLDASFTGEVKFLADRVFGDIIHYERTHLSPEGREYVERKLLSKYLNGDFS
;
A
#
# COMPACT_ATOMS: atom_id res chain seq x y z
N MET A 1 -27.97 -1.02 0.44
CA MET A 1 -26.82 -0.91 -0.49
C MET A 1 -25.56 -1.21 0.29
N HIS A 2 -24.74 -2.18 -0.12
CA HIS A 2 -23.44 -2.41 0.52
C HIS A 2 -22.49 -1.29 0.08
N GLN A 3 -22.11 -0.41 1.01
CA GLN A 3 -21.11 0.62 0.75
C GLN A 3 -19.77 -0.09 0.56
N LYS A 4 -19.21 -0.02 -0.66
CA LYS A 4 -17.89 -0.60 -0.94
C LYS A 4 -16.86 0.14 -0.07
N LYS A 5 -15.90 -0.60 0.50
CA LYS A 5 -14.87 -0.05 1.41
C LYS A 5 -13.52 -0.09 0.71
N HIS A 6 -12.64 0.87 1.04
CA HIS A 6 -11.24 0.78 0.63
C HIS A 6 -10.64 -0.53 1.11
N SER A 7 -9.86 -1.19 0.27
CA SER A 7 -9.18 -2.43 0.59
C SER A 7 -7.77 -2.44 0.03
N VAL A 8 -6.88 -3.17 0.72
CA VAL A 8 -5.50 -3.42 0.27
C VAL A 8 -5.13 -4.83 0.71
N ASN A 9 -4.57 -5.58 -0.23
CA ASN A 9 -4.11 -6.94 -0.05
C ASN A 9 -2.64 -7.00 -0.48
N VAL A 10 -1.82 -7.65 0.33
CA VAL A 10 -0.45 -7.99 -0.04
C VAL A 10 -0.51 -9.21 -0.95
N ILE A 11 0.12 -9.10 -2.12
CA ILE A 11 0.25 -10.21 -3.08
C ILE A 11 1.51 -11.01 -2.75
N ASP A 12 2.64 -10.31 -2.67
CA ASP A 12 3.96 -10.89 -2.41
C ASP A 12 4.88 -9.83 -1.80
N PHE A 13 5.99 -10.25 -1.21
CA PHE A 13 7.04 -9.34 -0.77
C PHE A 13 8.42 -9.99 -0.87
N VAL A 14 9.43 -9.16 -1.14
CA VAL A 14 10.83 -9.56 -1.17
C VAL A 14 11.67 -8.64 -0.30
N ARG A 15 12.44 -9.26 0.59
CA ARG A 15 13.49 -8.58 1.33
C ARG A 15 14.73 -8.47 0.48
N THR A 16 15.30 -7.29 0.43
CA THR A 16 16.58 -7.03 -0.22
C THR A 16 17.59 -6.58 0.83
N GLY A 17 18.86 -6.47 0.44
CA GLY A 17 19.90 -5.96 1.33
C GLY A 17 19.58 -4.57 1.90
N HIS A 18 20.25 -4.22 2.99
CA HIS A 18 20.13 -2.90 3.65
C HIS A 18 18.72 -2.56 4.18
N GLN A 19 18.05 -3.52 4.83
CA GLN A 19 16.78 -3.30 5.54
C GLN A 19 15.66 -2.74 4.64
N SER A 20 15.62 -3.15 3.37
CA SER A 20 14.56 -2.73 2.46
C SER A 20 13.72 -3.89 1.98
N VAL A 21 12.41 -3.63 1.90
CA VAL A 21 11.40 -4.64 1.54
C VAL A 21 10.56 -4.09 0.42
N PHE A 22 10.48 -4.81 -0.69
CA PHE A 22 9.54 -4.50 -1.76
C PHE A 22 8.28 -5.34 -1.53
N VAL A 23 7.11 -4.72 -1.61
CA VAL A 23 5.82 -5.36 -1.34
C VAL A 23 4.90 -5.08 -2.52
N GLN A 24 4.51 -6.13 -3.21
CA GLN A 24 3.51 -6.07 -4.27
C GLN A 24 2.11 -6.11 -3.64
N ILE A 25 1.25 -5.21 -4.08
CA ILE A 25 -0.09 -5.03 -3.53
C ILE A 25 -1.16 -4.99 -4.63
N SER A 26 -2.37 -5.38 -4.25
CA SER A 26 -3.60 -5.05 -4.96
C SER A 26 -4.59 -4.43 -4.00
N GLY A 27 -5.61 -3.77 -4.52
CA GLY A 27 -6.68 -3.26 -3.69
C GLY A 27 -7.77 -2.60 -4.49
N TYR A 28 -8.62 -1.91 -3.77
CA TYR A 28 -9.76 -1.21 -4.33
C TYR A 28 -9.98 0.12 -3.62
N ASP A 29 -10.16 1.16 -4.41
CA ASP A 29 -10.50 2.50 -3.98
C ASP A 29 -12.01 2.71 -4.08
N ALA A 30 -12.68 2.81 -2.92
CA ALA A 30 -14.12 3.01 -2.85
C ALA A 30 -14.59 4.41 -3.27
N LYS A 31 -13.70 5.41 -3.25
CA LYS A 31 -14.02 6.77 -3.65
C LYS A 31 -14.04 6.90 -5.17
N LEU A 32 -13.13 6.23 -5.84
CA LEU A 32 -13.01 6.23 -7.30
C LEU A 32 -13.74 5.06 -7.99
N ASP A 33 -14.28 4.14 -7.20
CA ASP A 33 -14.84 2.85 -7.65
C ASP A 33 -13.87 2.07 -8.57
N ALA A 34 -12.59 2.06 -8.20
CA ALA A 34 -11.53 1.53 -9.06
C ALA A 34 -10.63 0.54 -8.32
N SER A 35 -10.31 -0.57 -8.97
CA SER A 35 -9.28 -1.50 -8.50
C SER A 35 -7.89 -0.99 -8.87
N PHE A 36 -6.89 -1.33 -8.06
CA PHE A 36 -5.50 -0.97 -8.32
C PHE A 36 -4.55 -2.14 -8.02
N THR A 37 -3.38 -2.07 -8.65
CA THR A 37 -2.20 -2.87 -8.33
C THR A 37 -0.99 -1.96 -8.27
N GLY A 38 0.03 -2.35 -7.52
CA GLY A 38 1.30 -1.65 -7.54
C GLY A 38 2.30 -2.26 -6.59
N GLU A 39 3.41 -1.56 -6.42
CA GLU A 39 4.50 -1.95 -5.56
C GLU A 39 4.83 -0.80 -4.62
N VAL A 40 5.16 -1.14 -3.38
CA VAL A 40 5.76 -0.21 -2.43
C VAL A 40 7.11 -0.74 -1.95
N LYS A 41 8.02 0.16 -1.63
CA LYS A 41 9.28 -0.12 -0.98
C LYS A 41 9.25 0.41 0.45
N PHE A 42 9.54 -0.44 1.41
CA PHE A 42 9.87 -0.03 2.76
C PHE A 42 11.38 0.17 2.88
N LEU A 43 11.77 1.23 3.57
CA LEU A 43 13.14 1.49 4.01
C LEU A 43 13.07 2.04 5.42
N ALA A 44 13.61 1.29 6.39
CA ALA A 44 13.45 1.57 7.81
C ALA A 44 11.96 1.75 8.18
N ASP A 45 11.52 2.91 8.65
CA ASP A 45 10.15 3.21 9.11
C ASP A 45 9.27 3.89 8.05
N ARG A 46 9.75 3.98 6.81
CA ARG A 46 9.08 4.72 5.73
C ARG A 46 8.67 3.81 4.59
N VAL A 47 7.55 4.14 3.97
CA VAL A 47 7.02 3.49 2.78
C VAL A 47 7.12 4.45 1.60
N PHE A 48 7.55 3.94 0.44
CA PHE A 48 7.70 4.68 -0.81
C PHE A 48 7.02 3.92 -1.94
N GLY A 49 6.56 4.62 -2.97
CA GLY A 49 5.97 4.00 -4.17
C GLY A 49 4.94 4.90 -4.82
N ASP A 50 4.67 4.69 -6.09
CA ASP A 50 3.76 5.56 -6.85
C ASP A 50 2.33 5.50 -6.32
N ILE A 51 1.92 4.35 -5.78
CA ILE A 51 0.59 4.15 -5.19
C ILE A 51 0.35 5.05 -3.97
N ILE A 52 1.40 5.45 -3.25
CA ILE A 52 1.30 6.31 -2.05
C ILE A 52 1.84 7.72 -2.25
N HIS A 53 2.48 7.98 -3.39
CA HIS A 53 3.04 9.30 -3.71
C HIS A 53 1.94 10.31 -4.00
N TYR A 54 2.02 11.51 -3.40
CA TYR A 54 0.96 12.52 -3.48
C TYR A 54 0.64 12.99 -4.90
N GLU A 55 1.63 13.10 -5.81
CA GLU A 55 1.40 13.54 -7.20
C GLU A 55 1.27 12.41 -8.23
N ARG A 56 1.76 11.21 -7.91
CA ARG A 56 1.88 10.11 -8.90
C ARG A 56 0.83 9.02 -8.70
N THR A 57 0.16 9.04 -7.56
CA THR A 57 -0.88 8.06 -7.27
C THR A 57 -2.12 8.31 -8.12
N HIS A 58 -2.75 7.23 -8.56
CA HIS A 58 -4.08 7.26 -9.15
C HIS A 58 -5.18 6.99 -8.11
N LEU A 59 -4.82 6.86 -6.82
CA LEU A 59 -5.78 6.71 -5.74
C LEU A 59 -6.37 8.07 -5.34
N SER A 60 -7.58 8.04 -4.80
CA SER A 60 -8.12 9.17 -4.06
C SER A 60 -7.23 9.49 -2.85
N PRO A 61 -7.26 10.73 -2.34
CA PRO A 61 -6.59 11.08 -1.09
C PRO A 61 -6.90 10.10 0.05
N GLU A 62 -8.17 9.72 0.21
CA GLU A 62 -8.64 8.80 1.25
C GLU A 62 -8.16 7.35 1.02
N GLY A 63 -8.17 6.90 -0.25
CA GLY A 63 -7.65 5.59 -0.63
C GLY A 63 -6.15 5.47 -0.38
N ARG A 64 -5.40 6.51 -0.74
CA ARG A 64 -3.96 6.62 -0.49
C ARG A 64 -3.63 6.55 1.00
N GLU A 65 -4.28 7.37 1.81
CA GLU A 65 -4.09 7.38 3.27
C GLU A 65 -4.46 6.04 3.90
N TYR A 66 -5.52 5.39 3.41
CA TYR A 66 -5.91 4.06 3.85
C TYR A 66 -4.80 3.02 3.57
N VAL A 67 -4.28 3.02 2.34
CA VAL A 67 -3.23 2.09 1.90
C VAL A 67 -1.96 2.30 2.71
N GLU A 68 -1.47 3.54 2.81
CA GLU A 68 -0.27 3.90 3.55
C GLU A 68 -0.35 3.45 5.02
N ARG A 69 -1.44 3.81 5.72
CA ARG A 69 -1.64 3.42 7.13
C ARG A 69 -1.69 1.91 7.30
N LYS A 70 -2.38 1.19 6.42
CA LYS A 70 -2.48 -0.27 6.49
C LYS A 70 -1.13 -0.94 6.27
N LEU A 71 -0.38 -0.49 5.27
CA LEU A 71 0.93 -1.05 4.93
C LEU A 71 1.97 -0.77 6.01
N LEU A 72 2.01 0.46 6.55
CA LEU A 72 2.86 0.79 7.71
C LEU A 72 2.54 -0.06 8.93
N SER A 73 1.25 -0.25 9.25
CA SER A 73 0.86 -1.10 10.38
C SER A 73 1.33 -2.55 10.20
N LYS A 74 1.21 -3.12 9.00
CA LYS A 74 1.72 -4.47 8.70
C LYS A 74 3.23 -4.56 8.87
N TYR A 75 3.94 -3.55 8.36
CA TYR A 75 5.39 -3.49 8.45
C TYR A 75 5.88 -3.39 9.91
N LEU A 76 5.28 -2.51 10.71
CA LEU A 76 5.62 -2.35 12.13
C LEU A 76 5.26 -3.58 12.98
N ASN A 77 4.26 -4.36 12.56
CA ASN A 77 3.90 -5.63 13.19
C ASN A 77 4.84 -6.79 12.79
N GLY A 78 5.77 -6.57 11.85
CA GLY A 78 6.67 -7.60 11.37
C GLY A 78 6.05 -8.55 10.33
N ASP A 79 4.91 -8.21 9.71
CA ASP A 79 4.27 -9.06 8.69
C ASP A 79 5.16 -9.34 7.47
N PHE A 80 6.20 -8.52 7.27
CA PHE A 80 7.20 -8.69 6.22
C PHE A 80 8.55 -9.16 6.77
N SER A 81 8.50 -9.96 7.85
CA SER A 81 9.68 -10.47 8.57
C SER A 81 10.05 -11.93 8.46
#